data_AF-A0A2V9N9R1-F1
#
_entry.id   AF-A0A2V9N9R1-F1
#
_cell.length_a   1.000
_cell.length_b   1.000
_cell.length_c   1.000
_cell.angle_alpha   90.00
_cell.angle_beta   90.00
_cell.angle_gamma   90.00
#
_symmetry.space_group_name_H-M   'P 1'
#
loop_
_entity.id
_entity.type
_entity.pdbx_description
1 polymer ?
#
loop_
_entity_poly.entity_id
_entity_poly.type
_entity_poly.pdbx_seq_one_letter_code
_entity_poly.pdbx_strand_id
1 'polypeptide(L)'
;TDDAQNWFRPENRFPARVFGSMVYTIGESLCSVQRHSYFALPRNLKFSNSSRIRAVPYDASQKQALSAIASATRGSVYIAGEDLLGDVELQTVNEMYRSVGLRRTRSVWLAYQGTRSEPVGAAIAYRGPMGINFSYLENRCDLLLHPTLPAVDVPGAVASLLSAAATAYQDFELDDIPLISDEMATETLIKLGAEFLRHYCQGIWLKAGHQGFYQHVDSFYAKLLERASKQNKKSRAAAGSR
;
A
#
# COMPACT_ATOMS: atom_id res chain seq x y z
N THR A 1 0.36 16.17 -8.54
CA THR A 1 -0.96 16.02 -7.91
C THR A 1 -0.80 16.29 -6.43
N ASP A 2 -1.70 17.06 -5.81
CA ASP A 2 -1.63 17.33 -4.36
C ASP A 2 -2.41 16.29 -3.55
N ASP A 3 -2.49 15.05 -4.03
CA ASP A 3 -3.10 13.97 -3.26
C ASP A 3 -2.15 13.58 -2.12
N ALA A 4 -2.71 13.13 -1.01
CA ALA A 4 -1.93 12.83 0.18
C ALA A 4 -2.15 11.40 0.65
N GLN A 5 -1.07 10.83 1.17
CA GLN A 5 -1.06 9.48 1.70
C GLN A 5 -0.28 9.41 3.01
N ASN A 6 -0.66 8.46 3.85
CA ASN A 6 0.09 8.14 5.05
C ASN A 6 0.09 6.63 5.31
N TRP A 7 1.08 6.21 6.09
CA TRP A 7 1.19 4.84 6.57
C TRP A 7 1.22 4.84 8.09
N PHE A 8 0.41 3.98 8.70
CA PHE A 8 0.37 3.86 10.15
C PHE A 8 0.12 2.42 10.59
N ARG A 9 0.54 2.09 11.80
CA ARG A 9 0.23 0.79 12.41
C ARG A 9 -1.16 0.83 13.03
N PRO A 10 -2.03 -0.15 12.76
CA PRO A 10 -3.37 -0.17 13.34
C PRO A 10 -3.35 -0.26 14.88
N GLU A 11 -2.28 -0.80 15.47
CA GLU A 11 -2.10 -0.88 16.92
C GLU A 11 -1.76 0.48 17.56
N ASN A 12 -1.26 1.44 16.77
CA ASN A 12 -1.01 2.79 17.27
C ASN A 12 -2.33 3.56 17.39
N ARG A 13 -2.83 3.67 18.62
CA ARG A 13 -4.15 4.23 18.95
C ARG A 13 -4.40 5.62 18.37
N PHE A 14 -3.39 6.49 18.35
CA PHE A 14 -3.58 7.85 17.87
C PHE A 14 -3.85 7.91 16.35
N PRO A 15 -2.92 7.52 15.47
CA PRO A 15 -3.16 7.52 14.03
C PRO A 15 -4.29 6.58 13.63
N ALA A 16 -4.49 5.45 14.32
CA ALA A 16 -5.62 4.57 14.03
C ALA A 16 -6.97 5.26 14.27
N ARG A 17 -7.09 6.15 15.26
CA ARG A 17 -8.33 6.90 15.50
C ARG A 17 -8.49 8.07 14.53
N VAL A 18 -7.43 8.80 14.24
CA VAL A 18 -7.47 9.94 13.32
C VAL A 18 -7.69 9.43 11.90
N PHE A 19 -6.71 8.73 11.35
CA PHE A 19 -6.75 8.32 9.94
C PHE A 19 -7.69 7.15 9.71
N GLY A 20 -7.81 6.21 10.65
CA GLY A 20 -8.69 5.04 10.47
C GLY A 20 -10.19 5.36 10.43
N SER A 21 -10.61 6.57 10.84
CA SER A 21 -12.01 6.99 10.79
C SER A 21 -12.30 8.12 9.80
N MET A 22 -11.28 8.58 9.05
CA MET A 22 -11.42 9.73 8.17
C MET A 22 -12.39 9.48 7.00
N VAL A 23 -12.54 8.21 6.56
CA VAL A 23 -13.48 7.81 5.50
C VAL A 23 -14.93 8.17 5.86
N TYR A 24 -15.33 8.06 7.13
CA TYR A 24 -16.68 8.41 7.59
C TYR A 24 -16.98 9.91 7.49
N THR A 25 -15.95 10.76 7.43
CA THR A 25 -16.11 12.23 7.32
C THR A 25 -15.88 12.72 5.90
N ILE A 26 -14.90 12.17 5.20
CA ILE A 26 -14.49 12.61 3.85
C ILE A 26 -15.33 11.92 2.75
N GLY A 27 -15.74 10.67 2.98
CA GLY A 27 -16.44 9.83 2.01
C GLY A 27 -15.51 8.91 1.21
N GLU A 28 -16.03 7.73 0.85
CA GLU A 28 -15.28 6.65 0.17
C GLU A 28 -14.84 7.02 -1.26
N SER A 29 -15.50 7.98 -1.91
CA SER A 29 -15.13 8.45 -3.24
C SER A 29 -13.89 9.33 -3.27
N LEU A 30 -13.51 9.90 -2.12
CA LEU A 30 -12.41 10.86 -1.97
C LEU A 30 -11.32 10.37 -1.03
N CYS A 31 -11.56 9.24 -0.34
CA CYS A 31 -10.67 8.75 0.70
C CYS A 31 -10.78 7.23 0.86
N SER A 32 -9.67 6.58 1.16
CA SER A 32 -9.62 5.16 1.53
C SER A 32 -8.66 4.91 2.68
N VAL A 33 -8.97 3.90 3.50
CA VAL A 33 -8.03 3.33 4.48
C VAL A 33 -7.98 1.84 4.25
N GLN A 34 -6.80 1.31 3.93
CA GLN A 34 -6.62 -0.08 3.58
C GLN A 34 -5.59 -0.72 4.48
N ARG A 35 -5.88 -1.92 4.99
CA ARG A 35 -4.97 -2.66 5.86
C ARG A 35 -4.26 -3.72 5.04
N HIS A 36 -2.94 -3.79 5.19
CA HIS A 36 -2.09 -4.74 4.51
C HIS A 36 -1.25 -5.54 5.50
N SER A 37 -0.95 -6.78 5.13
CA SER A 37 0.10 -7.56 5.77
C SER A 37 1.45 -7.17 5.18
N TYR A 38 2.41 -6.87 6.03
CA TYR A 38 3.76 -6.44 5.64
C TYR A 38 4.78 -7.53 5.97
N PHE A 39 5.58 -7.90 4.97
CA PHE A 39 6.53 -8.99 5.01
C PHE A 39 7.93 -8.52 4.63
N ALA A 40 8.93 -9.23 5.14
CA ALA A 40 10.27 -9.30 4.56
C ALA A 40 10.35 -10.54 3.67
N LEU A 41 10.55 -10.36 2.36
CA LEU A 41 10.70 -11.46 1.41
C LEU A 41 12.18 -11.60 1.04
N PRO A 42 12.86 -12.71 1.39
CA PRO A 42 14.27 -12.87 1.05
C PRO A 42 14.49 -12.79 -0.47
N ARG A 43 15.37 -11.88 -0.88
CA ARG A 43 15.59 -11.52 -2.29
C ARG A 43 16.19 -12.66 -3.13
N ASN A 44 16.86 -13.59 -2.46
CA ASN A 44 17.49 -14.76 -3.07
C ASN A 44 16.55 -15.97 -3.21
N LEU A 45 15.27 -15.85 -2.84
CA LEU A 45 14.29 -16.92 -3.03
C LEU A 45 14.12 -17.23 -4.51
N LYS A 46 14.14 -18.53 -4.81
CA LYS A 46 13.86 -19.05 -6.15
C LYS A 46 12.46 -19.61 -6.17
N PHE A 47 11.62 -19.02 -7.00
CA PHE A 47 10.25 -19.48 -7.20
C PHE A 47 10.19 -20.51 -8.32
N SER A 48 9.44 -21.59 -8.12
CA SER A 48 9.18 -22.57 -9.17
C SER A 48 8.07 -22.04 -10.10
N ASN A 49 8.43 -21.78 -11.36
CA ASN A 49 7.48 -21.29 -12.37
C ASN A 49 6.70 -22.44 -13.03
N SER A 50 6.08 -23.33 -12.25
CA SER A 50 5.30 -24.47 -12.79
C SER A 50 3.85 -24.13 -13.10
N SER A 51 3.43 -22.87 -12.95
CA SER A 51 2.03 -22.48 -13.08
C SER A 51 1.66 -22.06 -14.51
N ARG A 52 0.38 -22.20 -14.87
CA ARG A 52 -0.21 -21.64 -16.10
C ARG A 52 -0.30 -20.11 -16.07
N ILE A 53 0.17 -19.48 -15.00
CA ILE A 53 0.14 -18.04 -14.77
C ILE A 53 1.50 -17.46 -15.11
N ARG A 54 1.49 -16.43 -15.96
CA ARG A 54 2.69 -15.75 -16.43
C ARG A 54 2.59 -14.27 -16.10
N ALA A 55 3.56 -13.79 -15.31
CA ALA A 55 3.83 -12.38 -15.15
C ALA A 55 4.56 -11.84 -16.39
N VAL A 56 4.08 -10.71 -16.91
CA VAL A 56 4.73 -9.93 -17.97
C VAL A 56 4.96 -8.50 -17.47
N PRO A 57 6.06 -7.84 -17.88
CA PRO A 57 6.24 -6.41 -17.63
C PRO A 57 5.05 -5.63 -18.19
N TYR A 58 4.67 -4.57 -17.47
CA TYR A 58 3.65 -3.64 -17.90
C TYR A 58 4.07 -2.93 -19.19
N ASP A 59 3.08 -2.70 -20.06
CA ASP A 59 3.18 -1.83 -21.23
C ASP A 59 2.03 -0.82 -21.21
N ALA A 60 2.23 0.37 -21.80
CA ALA A 60 1.23 1.44 -21.82
C ALA A 60 -0.10 1.02 -22.46
N SER A 61 -0.10 0.04 -23.38
CA SER A 61 -1.33 -0.56 -23.94
C SER A 61 -2.17 -1.32 -22.92
N GLN A 62 -1.61 -1.67 -21.76
CA GLN A 62 -2.26 -2.43 -20.69
C GLN A 62 -2.82 -1.53 -19.59
N LYS A 63 -2.88 -0.20 -19.81
CA LYS A 63 -3.37 0.77 -18.83
C LYS A 63 -4.75 0.41 -18.26
N GLN A 64 -5.69 -0.02 -19.11
CA GLN A 64 -7.02 -0.44 -18.67
C GLN A 64 -6.97 -1.72 -17.83
N ALA A 65 -6.11 -2.67 -18.20
CA ALA A 65 -5.92 -3.91 -17.44
C ALA A 65 -5.34 -3.65 -16.05
N LEU A 66 -4.32 -2.78 -15.94
CA LEU A 66 -3.77 -2.33 -14.66
C LEU A 66 -4.81 -1.60 -13.82
N SER A 67 -5.56 -0.68 -14.42
CA SER A 67 -6.63 0.04 -13.73
C SER A 67 -7.72 -0.90 -13.22
N ALA A 68 -8.09 -1.93 -13.99
CA ALA A 68 -9.12 -2.88 -13.58
C ALA A 68 -8.69 -3.70 -12.37
N ILE A 69 -7.47 -4.28 -12.41
CA ILE A 69 -6.98 -5.08 -11.28
C ILE A 69 -6.74 -4.22 -10.04
N ALA A 70 -6.16 -3.03 -10.18
CA ALA A 70 -5.96 -2.11 -9.07
C ALA A 70 -7.29 -1.62 -8.47
N SER A 71 -8.32 -1.39 -9.30
CA SER A 71 -9.63 -1.00 -8.82
C SER A 71 -10.30 -2.14 -8.07
N ALA A 72 -10.18 -3.37 -8.57
CA ALA A 72 -10.76 -4.54 -7.93
C ALA A 72 -10.11 -4.84 -6.56
N THR A 73 -8.81 -4.59 -6.40
CA THR A 73 -8.08 -4.92 -5.16
C THR A 73 -7.98 -3.76 -4.16
N ARG A 74 -7.77 -2.54 -4.65
CA ARG A 74 -7.47 -1.34 -3.84
C ARG A 74 -8.48 -0.21 -4.05
N GLY A 75 -9.40 -0.31 -5.01
CA GLY A 75 -10.39 0.74 -5.29
C GLY A 75 -9.84 1.95 -6.07
N SER A 76 -10.74 2.85 -6.46
CA SER A 76 -10.44 3.99 -7.34
C SER A 76 -9.57 5.07 -6.68
N VAL A 77 -9.71 5.28 -5.36
CA VAL A 77 -8.90 6.25 -4.61
C VAL A 77 -7.41 5.87 -4.65
N TYR A 78 -7.10 4.57 -4.58
CA TYR A 78 -5.73 4.07 -4.72
C TYR A 78 -5.16 4.36 -6.11
N ILE A 79 -5.92 4.10 -7.17
CA ILE A 79 -5.50 4.38 -8.56
C ILE A 79 -5.13 5.85 -8.72
N ALA A 80 -5.98 6.75 -8.20
CA ALA A 80 -5.74 8.18 -8.26
C ALA A 80 -4.53 8.59 -7.39
N GLY A 81 -4.49 8.15 -6.13
CA GLY A 81 -3.42 8.52 -5.19
C GLY A 81 -2.03 8.01 -5.56
N GLU A 82 -1.96 6.86 -6.24
CA GLU A 82 -0.72 6.32 -6.79
C GLU A 82 -0.47 6.78 -8.24
N ASP A 83 -1.32 7.62 -8.84
CA ASP A 83 -1.21 8.09 -10.23
C ASP A 83 -1.04 6.94 -11.26
N LEU A 84 -1.81 5.86 -11.10
CA LEU A 84 -1.75 4.69 -12.00
C LEU A 84 -2.43 4.93 -13.37
N LEU A 85 -2.94 6.14 -13.61
CA LEU A 85 -3.48 6.57 -14.90
C LEU A 85 -2.65 7.70 -15.54
N GLY A 86 -1.73 8.32 -14.83
CA GLY A 86 -0.78 9.30 -15.35
C GLY A 86 0.60 8.65 -15.49
N ASP A 87 1.48 8.92 -14.53
CA ASP A 87 2.86 8.46 -14.51
C ASP A 87 3.01 7.09 -13.81
N VAL A 88 2.58 6.03 -14.50
CA VAL A 88 2.55 4.66 -13.97
C VAL A 88 3.92 4.17 -13.49
N GLU A 89 5.03 4.60 -14.07
CA GLU A 89 6.37 4.13 -13.68
C GLU A 89 7.21 5.21 -12.98
N LEU A 90 6.57 6.33 -12.61
CA LEU A 90 7.19 7.48 -11.95
C LEU A 90 8.34 8.09 -12.75
N GLN A 91 8.27 8.09 -14.09
CA GLN A 91 9.33 8.61 -14.96
C GLN A 91 9.65 10.08 -14.66
N THR A 92 8.62 10.92 -14.54
CA THR A 92 8.77 12.37 -14.25
C THR A 92 9.37 12.59 -12.88
N VAL A 93 8.91 11.83 -11.88
CA VAL A 93 9.42 11.93 -10.51
C VAL A 93 10.86 11.42 -10.43
N ASN A 94 11.17 10.34 -11.14
CA ASN A 94 12.51 9.78 -11.21
C ASN A 94 13.50 10.78 -11.81
N GLU A 95 13.14 11.47 -12.89
CA GLU A 95 13.97 12.51 -13.51
C GLU A 95 14.32 13.62 -12.52
N MET A 96 13.34 14.07 -11.73
CA MET A 96 13.59 15.05 -10.65
C MET A 96 14.58 14.52 -9.60
N TYR A 97 14.43 13.27 -9.16
CA TYR A 97 15.34 12.65 -8.19
C TYR A 97 16.75 12.48 -8.75
N ARG A 98 16.87 12.11 -10.03
CA ARG A 98 18.16 11.93 -10.71
C ARG A 98 18.95 13.23 -10.81
N SER A 99 18.28 14.38 -10.87
CA SER A 99 18.95 15.70 -10.89
C SER A 99 19.83 15.98 -9.67
N VAL A 100 19.61 15.27 -8.55
CA VAL A 100 20.39 15.38 -7.30
C VAL A 100 21.10 14.08 -6.93
N GLY A 101 21.25 13.15 -7.90
CA GLY A 101 21.95 11.87 -7.69
C GLY A 101 21.14 10.81 -6.94
N LEU A 102 19.83 10.98 -6.82
CA LEU A 102 18.91 10.01 -6.22
C LEU A 102 18.13 9.22 -7.28
N ARG A 103 17.35 8.23 -6.84
CA ARG A 103 16.41 7.47 -7.68
C ARG A 103 15.04 7.40 -7.02
N ARG A 104 13.99 7.42 -7.85
CA ARG A 104 12.63 7.08 -7.42
C ARG A 104 11.89 6.46 -8.58
N THR A 105 11.84 5.13 -8.62
CA THR A 105 11.26 4.38 -9.74
C THR A 105 10.11 3.51 -9.30
N ARG A 106 9.21 3.23 -10.23
CA ARG A 106 8.17 2.20 -10.08
C ARG A 106 8.19 1.29 -11.29
N SER A 107 8.13 -0.01 -11.04
CA SER A 107 8.03 -1.03 -12.10
C SER A 107 6.81 -1.89 -11.84
N VAL A 108 6.10 -2.25 -12.91
CA VAL A 108 4.83 -2.96 -12.81
C VAL A 108 4.89 -4.26 -13.62
N TRP A 109 4.33 -5.33 -13.06
CA TRP A 109 4.08 -6.59 -13.77
C TRP A 109 2.62 -6.97 -13.64
N LEU A 110 2.07 -7.54 -14.70
CA LEU A 110 0.72 -8.09 -14.74
C LEU A 110 0.79 -9.60 -14.95
N ALA A 111 0.05 -10.36 -14.14
CA ALA A 111 -0.04 -11.81 -14.25
C ALA A 111 -1.29 -12.22 -15.01
N TYR A 112 -1.13 -13.06 -16.03
CA TYR A 112 -2.24 -13.59 -16.84
C TYR A 112 -2.30 -15.11 -16.71
N GLN A 113 -3.53 -15.64 -16.68
CA GLN A 113 -3.78 -17.09 -16.68
C GLN A 113 -4.16 -17.55 -18.09
N GLY A 114 -3.32 -18.39 -18.71
CA GLY A 114 -3.56 -18.87 -20.06
C GLY A 114 -3.62 -17.73 -21.10
N THR A 115 -4.69 -17.71 -21.91
CA THR A 115 -4.91 -16.70 -22.97
C THR A 115 -5.87 -15.58 -22.55
N ARG A 116 -6.19 -15.46 -21.26
CA ARG A 116 -7.09 -14.40 -20.77
C ARG A 116 -6.52 -13.03 -21.07
N SER A 117 -7.39 -12.12 -21.50
CA SER A 117 -7.05 -10.70 -21.69
C SER A 117 -7.01 -9.93 -20.36
N GLU A 118 -7.64 -10.46 -19.31
CA GLU A 118 -7.70 -9.83 -18.00
C GLU A 118 -6.64 -10.43 -17.06
N PRO A 119 -5.87 -9.58 -16.34
CA PRO A 119 -4.88 -10.05 -15.40
C PRO A 119 -5.53 -10.61 -14.14
N VAL A 120 -4.96 -11.69 -13.62
CA VAL A 120 -5.33 -12.31 -12.34
C VAL A 120 -4.61 -11.70 -11.15
N GLY A 121 -3.63 -10.84 -11.40
CA GLY A 121 -2.89 -10.11 -10.38
C GLY A 121 -1.87 -9.14 -10.97
N ALA A 122 -1.28 -8.33 -10.11
CA ALA A 122 -0.21 -7.41 -10.44
C ALA A 122 0.82 -7.34 -9.30
N ALA A 123 2.05 -7.00 -9.65
CA ALA A 123 3.08 -6.60 -8.69
C ALA A 123 3.58 -5.21 -9.07
N ILE A 124 3.66 -4.33 -8.09
CA ILE A 124 4.14 -2.96 -8.26
C ILE A 124 5.34 -2.77 -7.35
N ALA A 125 6.54 -2.76 -7.91
CA ALA A 125 7.78 -2.56 -7.18
C ALA A 125 8.12 -1.08 -7.10
N TYR A 126 8.21 -0.56 -5.88
CA TYR A 126 8.68 0.80 -5.61
C TYR A 126 10.16 0.76 -5.21
N ARG A 127 10.95 1.69 -5.72
CA ARG A 127 12.34 1.93 -5.30
C ARG A 127 12.55 3.42 -5.06
N GLY A 128 13.18 3.77 -3.96
CA GLY A 128 13.48 5.13 -3.54
C GLY A 128 14.68 5.19 -2.60
N PRO A 129 15.05 6.39 -2.11
CA PRO A 129 16.17 6.53 -1.18
C PRO A 129 15.88 5.86 0.18
N MET A 130 16.89 5.22 0.78
CA MET A 130 16.74 4.52 2.08
C MET A 130 16.59 5.46 3.28
N GLY A 131 17.21 6.65 3.22
CA GLY A 131 17.49 7.46 4.41
C GLY A 131 16.29 8.08 5.14
N ILE A 132 15.09 8.06 4.57
CA ILE A 132 13.91 8.78 5.12
C ILE A 132 12.81 7.80 5.60
N ASN A 133 12.97 6.50 5.35
CA ASN A 133 11.87 5.55 5.42
C ASN A 133 12.15 4.41 6.42
N PHE A 134 11.82 4.65 7.69
CA PHE A 134 12.09 3.73 8.81
C PHE A 134 11.45 2.33 8.69
N SER A 135 10.47 2.15 7.80
CA SER A 135 9.83 0.86 7.55
C SER A 135 9.99 0.37 6.11
N TYR A 136 10.81 1.02 5.30
CA TYR A 136 11.04 0.70 3.89
C TYR A 136 9.76 0.61 3.02
N LEU A 137 8.63 1.22 3.43
CA LEU A 137 7.34 1.18 2.72
C LEU A 137 7.36 1.90 1.36
N GLU A 138 8.11 2.99 1.21
CA GLU A 138 8.43 3.60 -0.09
C GLU A 138 9.29 2.71 -1.02
N ASN A 139 9.85 1.60 -0.51
CA ASN A 139 10.59 0.61 -1.29
C ASN A 139 9.84 -0.73 -1.38
N ARG A 140 8.54 -0.73 -1.06
CA ARG A 140 7.72 -1.94 -1.06
C ARG A 140 7.50 -2.50 -2.45
N CYS A 141 7.31 -3.80 -2.54
CA CYS A 141 6.53 -4.45 -3.57
C CYS A 141 5.08 -4.50 -3.09
N ASP A 142 4.14 -3.96 -3.85
CA ASP A 142 2.70 -4.10 -3.60
C ASP A 142 2.16 -5.24 -4.47
N LEU A 143 1.73 -6.32 -3.82
CA LEU A 143 1.18 -7.50 -4.47
C LEU A 143 -0.35 -7.43 -4.46
N LEU A 144 -0.91 -7.39 -5.67
CA LEU A 144 -2.34 -7.30 -5.93
C LEU A 144 -2.79 -8.63 -6.54
N LEU A 145 -3.74 -9.32 -5.93
CA LEU A 145 -4.38 -10.52 -6.50
C LEU A 145 -5.85 -10.24 -6.71
N HIS A 146 -6.39 -10.62 -7.87
CA HIS A 146 -7.80 -10.38 -8.16
C HIS A 146 -8.67 -11.04 -7.07
N PRO A 147 -9.68 -10.36 -6.47
CA PRO A 147 -10.44 -10.92 -5.35
C PRO A 147 -11.19 -12.22 -5.66
N THR A 148 -11.44 -12.48 -6.95
CA THR A 148 -12.09 -13.71 -7.43
C THR A 148 -11.11 -14.77 -7.94
N LEU A 149 -9.80 -14.60 -7.73
CA LEU A 149 -8.79 -15.60 -8.08
C LEU A 149 -9.03 -16.88 -7.25
N PRO A 150 -9.20 -18.06 -7.88
CA PRO A 150 -9.36 -19.30 -7.14
C PRO A 150 -8.17 -19.59 -6.21
N ALA A 151 -8.44 -20.10 -5.01
CA ALA A 151 -7.38 -20.38 -4.02
C ALA A 151 -6.29 -21.34 -4.55
N VAL A 152 -6.64 -22.25 -5.45
CA VAL A 152 -5.70 -23.17 -6.11
C VAL A 152 -4.68 -22.44 -7.02
N ASP A 153 -5.05 -21.28 -7.55
CA ASP A 153 -4.23 -20.49 -8.47
C ASP A 153 -3.37 -19.44 -7.75
N VAL A 154 -3.71 -19.09 -6.49
CA VAL A 154 -2.98 -18.10 -5.68
C VAL A 154 -1.48 -18.42 -5.59
N PRO A 155 -1.03 -19.66 -5.27
CA PRO A 155 0.40 -19.96 -5.22
C PRO A 155 1.15 -19.67 -6.52
N GLY A 156 0.53 -20.01 -7.65
CA GLY A 156 1.11 -19.77 -8.97
C GLY A 156 1.20 -18.28 -9.32
N ALA A 157 0.17 -17.51 -9.00
CA ALA A 157 0.15 -16.07 -9.22
C ALA A 157 1.22 -15.35 -8.38
N VAL A 158 1.28 -15.67 -7.08
CA VAL A 158 2.27 -15.11 -6.16
C VAL A 158 3.69 -15.45 -6.62
N ALA A 159 3.98 -16.72 -6.90
CA ALA A 159 5.30 -17.15 -7.36
C ALA A 159 5.72 -16.44 -8.67
N SER A 160 4.82 -16.36 -9.65
CA SER A 160 5.11 -15.72 -10.94
C SER A 160 5.37 -14.22 -10.80
N LEU A 161 4.52 -13.51 -10.04
CA LEU A 161 4.63 -12.07 -9.82
C LEU A 161 5.87 -11.70 -9.01
N LEU A 162 6.16 -12.42 -7.92
CA LEU A 162 7.34 -12.15 -7.09
C LEU A 162 8.65 -12.49 -7.81
N SER A 163 8.67 -13.56 -8.60
CA SER A 163 9.80 -13.91 -9.45
C SER A 163 10.13 -12.78 -10.46
N ALA A 164 9.09 -12.20 -11.08
CA ALA A 164 9.25 -11.08 -11.98
C ALA A 164 9.69 -9.80 -11.23
N ALA A 165 9.01 -9.47 -10.13
CA ALA A 165 9.27 -8.27 -9.35
C ALA A 165 10.65 -8.26 -8.69
N ALA A 166 11.22 -9.42 -8.35
CA ALA A 166 12.57 -9.54 -7.80
C ALA A 166 13.65 -8.88 -8.68
N THR A 167 13.41 -8.77 -9.99
CA THR A 167 14.32 -8.08 -10.91
C THR A 167 14.50 -6.60 -10.58
N ALA A 168 13.45 -5.90 -10.11
CA ALA A 168 13.56 -4.51 -9.66
C ALA A 168 14.28 -4.34 -8.33
N TYR A 169 14.66 -5.42 -7.65
CA TYR A 169 15.37 -5.39 -6.37
C TYR A 169 16.79 -5.94 -6.44
N GLN A 170 17.30 -6.31 -7.62
CA GLN A 170 18.62 -6.97 -7.75
C GLN A 170 19.78 -6.21 -7.09
N ASP A 171 19.72 -4.88 -7.12
CA ASP A 171 20.69 -3.95 -6.52
C ASP A 171 20.14 -3.24 -5.28
N PHE A 172 19.17 -3.86 -4.59
CA PHE A 172 18.60 -3.33 -3.36
C PHE A 172 19.56 -3.48 -2.20
N GLU A 173 19.59 -2.44 -1.38
CA GLU A 173 20.51 -2.27 -0.26
C GLU A 173 20.26 -3.29 0.86
N LEU A 174 19.06 -3.87 0.91
CA LEU A 174 18.68 -4.90 1.87
C LEU A 174 18.64 -6.29 1.23
N ASP A 175 18.84 -7.31 2.07
CA ASP A 175 18.72 -8.71 1.66
C ASP A 175 17.26 -9.15 1.46
N ASP A 176 16.32 -8.39 2.01
CA ASP A 176 14.88 -8.65 1.90
C ASP A 176 14.17 -7.57 1.07
N ILE A 177 13.20 -8.01 0.28
CA ILE A 177 12.24 -7.17 -0.42
C ILE A 177 11.10 -6.83 0.57
N PRO A 178 10.90 -5.54 0.91
CA PRO A 178 9.72 -5.10 1.64
C PRO A 178 8.48 -5.43 0.81
N LEU A 179 7.52 -6.18 1.36
CA LEU A 179 6.35 -6.63 0.60
C LEU A 179 5.08 -6.31 1.35
N ILE A 180 4.09 -5.74 0.67
CA ILE A 180 2.71 -5.66 1.17
C ILE A 180 1.79 -6.55 0.34
N SER A 181 0.80 -7.13 0.99
CA SER A 181 -0.24 -7.92 0.34
C SER A 181 -1.53 -7.93 1.16
N ASP A 182 -2.61 -8.33 0.51
CA ASP A 182 -3.86 -8.72 1.18
C ASP A 182 -3.75 -10.08 1.86
N GLU A 183 -4.74 -10.34 2.72
CA GLU A 183 -4.85 -11.57 3.50
C GLU A 183 -4.79 -12.83 2.62
N MET A 184 -5.39 -12.79 1.42
CA MET A 184 -5.45 -13.91 0.47
C MET A 184 -4.08 -14.52 0.14
N ALA A 185 -3.01 -13.73 0.07
CA ALA A 185 -1.68 -14.26 -0.26
C ALA A 185 -0.88 -14.74 0.97
N THR A 186 -1.35 -14.45 2.19
CA THR A 186 -0.56 -14.60 3.43
C THR A 186 -0.03 -16.01 3.62
N GLU A 187 -0.87 -17.03 3.50
CA GLU A 187 -0.46 -18.42 3.69
C GLU A 187 0.60 -18.84 2.65
N THR A 188 0.42 -18.40 1.40
CA THR A 188 1.37 -18.68 0.33
C THR A 188 2.70 -17.99 0.58
N LEU A 189 2.69 -16.71 0.98
CA LEU A 189 3.90 -15.95 1.28
C LEU A 189 4.72 -16.59 2.41
N ILE A 190 4.07 -17.02 3.49
CA ILE A 190 4.72 -17.73 4.59
C ILE A 190 5.34 -19.04 4.11
N LYS A 191 4.62 -19.84 3.29
CA LYS A 191 5.14 -21.08 2.71
C LYS A 191 6.34 -20.86 1.79
N LEU A 192 6.39 -19.71 1.12
CA LEU A 192 7.52 -19.31 0.28
C LEU A 192 8.71 -18.78 1.08
N GLY A 193 8.60 -18.64 2.40
CA GLY A 193 9.68 -18.17 3.27
C GLY A 193 9.68 -16.67 3.52
N ALA A 194 8.61 -15.95 3.17
CA ALA A 194 8.46 -14.56 3.58
C ALA A 194 8.18 -14.47 5.09
N GLU A 195 8.90 -13.61 5.79
CA GLU A 195 8.69 -13.34 7.21
C GLU A 195 7.58 -12.31 7.37
N PHE A 196 6.48 -12.68 8.04
CA PHE A 196 5.46 -11.72 8.43
C PHE A 196 5.98 -10.82 9.55
N LEU A 197 5.98 -9.51 9.32
CA LEU A 197 6.52 -8.56 10.29
C LEU A 197 5.44 -7.87 11.12
N ARG A 198 4.35 -7.41 10.47
CA ARG A 198 3.23 -6.69 11.10
C ARG A 198 2.16 -6.31 10.07
N HIS A 199 1.12 -5.62 10.54
CA HIS A 199 0.19 -4.90 9.68
C HIS A 199 0.54 -3.42 9.56
N TYR A 200 0.23 -2.87 8.39
CA TYR A 200 0.16 -1.43 8.18
C TYR A 200 -1.17 -1.06 7.55
N CYS A 201 -1.65 0.14 7.84
CA CYS A 201 -2.72 0.77 7.10
C CYS A 201 -2.17 1.85 6.18
N GLN A 202 -2.59 1.86 4.92
CA GLN A 202 -2.43 2.97 4.00
C GLN A 202 -3.68 3.84 4.07
N GLY A 203 -3.53 5.08 4.50
CA GLY A 203 -4.55 6.11 4.32
C GLY A 203 -4.24 6.90 3.06
N ILE A 204 -5.24 7.10 2.21
CA ILE A 204 -5.16 7.96 1.01
C ILE A 204 -6.35 8.90 1.03
N TRP A 205 -6.13 10.18 0.80
CA TRP A 205 -7.20 11.14 0.54
C TRP A 205 -6.81 12.04 -0.63
N LEU A 206 -7.74 12.18 -1.55
CA LEU A 206 -7.54 12.95 -2.77
C LEU A 206 -7.58 14.44 -2.45
N LYS A 207 -7.03 15.27 -3.34
CA LYS A 207 -7.01 16.74 -3.23
C LYS A 207 -8.40 17.31 -2.90
N ALA A 208 -9.45 16.80 -3.56
CA ALA A 208 -10.82 17.22 -3.32
C ALA A 208 -11.35 16.87 -1.91
N GLY A 209 -10.73 15.90 -1.22
CA GLY A 209 -11.03 15.53 0.16
C GLY A 209 -10.30 16.36 1.23
N HIS A 210 -9.40 17.27 0.85
CA HIS A 210 -8.56 18.02 1.81
C HIS A 210 -9.37 18.80 2.84
N GLN A 211 -10.43 19.49 2.40
CA GLN A 211 -11.28 20.26 3.30
C GLN A 211 -11.97 19.35 4.33
N GLY A 212 -12.47 18.19 3.88
CA GLY A 212 -13.07 17.19 4.77
C GLY A 212 -12.06 16.62 5.76
N PHE A 213 -10.81 16.42 5.33
CA PHE A 213 -9.73 15.97 6.22
C PHE A 213 -9.42 17.00 7.30
N TYR A 214 -9.29 18.29 6.98
CA TYR A 214 -9.06 19.33 7.98
C TYR A 214 -10.21 19.40 9.00
N GLN A 215 -11.46 19.40 8.54
CA GLN A 215 -12.63 19.37 9.42
C GLN A 215 -12.65 18.13 10.33
N HIS A 216 -12.24 16.98 9.80
CA HIS A 216 -12.12 15.74 10.54
C HIS A 216 -11.10 15.87 11.69
N VAL A 217 -9.90 16.37 11.38
CA VAL A 217 -8.82 16.58 12.36
C VAL A 217 -9.23 17.59 13.43
N ASP A 218 -9.82 18.72 13.03
CA ASP A 218 -10.30 19.74 13.97
C ASP A 218 -11.37 19.17 14.91
N SER A 219 -12.35 18.44 14.37
CA SER A 219 -13.39 17.78 15.15
C SER A 219 -12.83 16.74 16.11
N PHE A 220 -11.79 16.02 15.70
CA PHE A 220 -11.10 15.05 16.54
C PHE A 220 -10.42 15.72 17.73
N TYR A 221 -9.65 16.78 17.49
CA TYR A 221 -8.96 17.52 18.55
C TYR A 221 -9.93 18.26 19.47
N ALA A 222 -10.99 18.87 18.94
CA ALA A 222 -12.03 19.52 19.74
C ALA A 222 -12.64 18.54 20.77
N LYS A 223 -12.98 17.31 20.33
CA LYS A 223 -13.50 16.25 21.21
C LYS A 223 -12.48 15.81 22.27
N LEU A 224 -11.18 15.76 21.93
CA LEU A 224 -10.13 15.43 22.90
C LEU A 224 -9.98 16.52 23.97
N LEU A 225 -9.96 17.79 23.56
CA LEU A 225 -9.86 18.94 24.46
C LEU A 225 -11.07 19.01 25.40
N GLU A 226 -12.28 18.79 24.87
CA GLU A 226 -13.50 18.76 25.67
C GLU A 226 -13.45 17.66 26.75
N ARG A 227 -13.00 16.45 26.39
CA ARG A 227 -12.84 15.33 27.34
C ARG A 227 -11.80 15.63 28.41
N ALA A 228 -10.65 16.17 28.04
CA ALA A 228 -9.60 16.58 28.97
C ALA A 228 -10.11 17.64 29.95
N SER A 229 -10.86 18.64 29.45
CA SER A 229 -11.46 19.68 30.30
C SER A 229 -12.47 19.11 31.31
N LYS A 230 -13.30 18.14 30.90
CA LYS A 230 -14.27 17.45 31.77
C LYS A 230 -13.58 16.60 32.83
N GLN A 231 -12.51 15.90 32.49
CA GLN A 231 -11.70 15.16 33.47
C GLN A 231 -11.02 16.08 34.50
N ASN A 232 -10.44 17.20 34.06
CA ASN A 232 -9.84 18.19 34.95
C ASN A 232 -10.85 18.81 35.93
N LYS A 233 -12.10 19.06 35.49
CA LYS A 233 -13.17 19.53 36.38
C LYS A 233 -13.55 18.47 37.43
N LYS A 234 -13.63 17.20 37.04
CA LYS A 234 -13.94 16.09 37.96
C LYS A 234 -12.83 15.85 38.99
N SER A 235 -11.56 15.88 38.58
CA SER A 235 -10.43 15.69 39.50
C SER A 235 -10.32 16.83 40.52
N ARG A 236 -10.54 18.09 40.10
CA ARG A 236 -10.60 19.24 41.02
C ARG A 236 -11.75 19.15 42.01
N ALA A 237 -12.95 18.74 41.57
CA ALA A 237 -14.09 18.56 42.46
C ALA A 237 -13.87 17.45 43.50
N ALA A 238 -13.15 16.38 43.15
CA ALA A 238 -12.82 15.30 44.09
C ALA A 238 -11.73 15.69 45.11
N ALA A 239 -10.82 16.60 44.74
CA ALA A 239 -9.75 17.06 45.62
C ALA A 239 -10.20 18.13 46.64
N GLY A 240 -11.25 18.91 46.32
CA GLY A 240 -11.83 19.93 47.21
C GLY A 240 -12.85 19.41 48.24
N SER A 241 -13.14 18.10 48.24
CA SER A 241 -14.09 17.45 49.16
C SER A 241 -13.40 16.60 50.24
N ARG A 242 -12.10 16.84 50.51
CA ARG A 242 -11.33 16.28 51.62
C ARG A 242 -10.87 17.40 52.53
#